data_AF-A0A519YSA9-F1
#
_entry.id   AF-A0A519YSA9-F1
#
_cell.length_a   1.000
_cell.length_b   1.000
_cell.length_c   1.000
_cell.angle_alpha   90.00
_cell.angle_beta   90.00
_cell.angle_gamma   90.00
#
_symmetry.space_group_name_H-M   'P 1'
#
loop_
_entity.id
_entity.type
_entity.pdbx_description
1 polymer ?
#
loop_
_entity_poly.entity_id
_entity_poly.type
_entity_poly.pdbx_seq_one_letter_code
_entity_poly.pdbx_strand_id
1 'polypeptide(L)'
;MKSCVVVIPLYAVPDKLELAFMENGLEKLSEYEFVIACPQDLIIDDHFGKLQTLKTERFENAFFQGIEGYNKLLLSKEFYNTFIAYEYLLIHQADVYVFKNELSYWCSLGYAYIGAPWFRPKDTPLK
;
A
#
# COMPACT_ATOMS: atom_id res chain seq x y z
N MET A 1 2.59 20.54 -1.35
CA MET A 1 1.87 19.27 -1.20
C MET A 1 2.73 18.20 -1.86
N LYS A 2 2.94 17.04 -1.22
CA LYS A 2 3.70 15.94 -1.84
C LYS A 2 2.77 15.19 -2.81
N SER A 3 3.27 14.78 -3.98
CA SER A 3 2.44 14.22 -5.05
C SER A 3 1.86 12.85 -4.69
N CYS A 4 2.69 11.91 -4.24
CA CYS A 4 2.26 10.55 -3.91
C CYS A 4 3.10 9.94 -2.79
N VAL A 5 2.47 9.15 -1.91
CA VAL A 5 3.13 8.24 -0.97
C VAL A 5 2.92 6.79 -1.42
N VAL A 6 3.95 5.96 -1.28
CA VAL A 6 3.84 4.51 -1.50
C VAL A 6 3.69 3.82 -0.15
N VAL A 7 2.54 3.19 0.06
CA VAL A 7 2.20 2.50 1.30
C VAL A 7 2.28 1.00 1.07
N ILE A 8 3.03 0.30 1.93
CA ILE A 8 3.18 -1.15 1.92
C ILE A 8 2.44 -1.73 3.13
N PRO A 9 1.25 -2.33 2.94
CA PRO A 9 0.55 -2.99 4.04
C PRO A 9 1.22 -4.32 4.39
N LEU A 10 1.67 -4.49 5.63
CA LEU A 10 2.30 -5.73 6.12
C LEU A 10 1.72 -6.13 7.47
N TYR A 11 1.35 -7.40 7.59
CA TYR A 11 0.82 -7.99 8.84
C TYR A 11 1.75 -9.05 9.44
N ALA A 12 2.80 -9.45 8.72
CA ALA A 12 3.78 -10.44 9.12
C ALA A 12 5.13 -10.15 8.48
N VAL A 13 6.17 -10.88 8.90
CA VAL A 13 7.47 -10.88 8.24
C VAL A 13 7.29 -11.43 6.81
N PRO A 14 7.65 -10.67 5.76
CA PRO A 14 7.47 -11.13 4.39
C PRO A 14 8.44 -12.26 4.05
N ASP A 15 8.03 -13.12 3.13
CA ASP A 15 8.92 -14.15 2.60
C ASP A 15 9.98 -13.57 1.64
N LYS A 16 10.90 -14.41 1.16
CA LYS A 16 11.99 -13.97 0.27
C LYS A 16 11.51 -13.39 -1.06
N LEU A 17 10.41 -13.91 -1.61
CA LEU A 17 9.85 -13.45 -2.88
C LEU A 17 9.14 -12.11 -2.68
N GLU A 18 8.33 -12.01 -1.63
CA GLU A 18 7.66 -10.77 -1.23
C GLU A 18 8.67 -9.65 -0.96
N LEU A 19 9.76 -9.95 -0.23
CA LEU A 19 10.87 -9.01 -0.02
C LEU A 19 11.48 -8.57 -1.35
N ALA A 20 11.77 -9.50 -2.26
CA ALA A 20 12.34 -9.17 -3.57
C ALA A 20 11.42 -8.24 -4.39
N PHE A 21 10.09 -8.43 -4.30
CA PHE A 21 9.10 -7.61 -4.99
C PHE A 21 9.03 -6.20 -4.41
N MET A 22 8.99 -6.08 -3.09
CA MET A 22 8.99 -4.79 -2.43
C MET A 22 10.31 -4.05 -2.60
N GLU A 23 11.45 -4.74 -2.55
CA GLU A 23 12.76 -4.13 -2.81
C GLU A 23 12.91 -3.65 -4.26
N ASN A 24 12.31 -4.36 -5.22
CA ASN A 24 12.17 -3.86 -6.59
C ASN A 24 11.36 -2.56 -6.62
N GLY A 25 10.25 -2.49 -5.89
CA GLY A 25 9.46 -1.27 -5.73
C GLY A 25 10.29 -0.11 -5.17
N LEU A 26 11.07 -0.35 -4.11
CA LEU A 26 11.98 0.65 -3.52
C LEU A 26 12.99 1.20 -4.53
N GLU A 27 13.55 0.34 -5.38
CA GLU A 27 14.48 0.77 -6.42
C GLU A 27 13.78 1.61 -7.48
N LYS A 28 12.68 1.09 -8.05
CA LYS A 28 11.99 1.72 -9.19
C LYS A 28 11.28 3.01 -8.83
N LEU A 29 10.77 3.12 -7.61
CA LEU A 29 10.01 4.27 -7.13
C LEU A 29 10.79 5.07 -6.08
N SER A 30 12.12 5.05 -6.12
CA SER A 30 13.02 5.69 -5.14
C SER A 30 12.82 7.20 -4.94
N GLU A 31 12.13 7.87 -5.87
CA GLU A 31 11.76 9.29 -5.77
C GLU A 31 10.58 9.56 -4.82
N TYR A 32 9.84 8.52 -4.42
CA TYR A 32 8.66 8.61 -3.58
C TYR A 32 8.95 8.17 -2.14
N GLU A 33 8.19 8.72 -1.20
CA GLU A 33 8.26 8.29 0.19
C GLU A 33 7.55 6.95 0.36
N PHE A 34 8.23 6.00 1.00
CA PHE A 34 7.70 4.70 1.36
C PHE A 34 7.35 4.64 2.84
N VAL A 35 6.18 4.07 3.14
CA VAL A 35 5.69 3.87 4.50
C VAL A 35 5.11 2.47 4.64
N ILE A 36 5.49 1.76 5.70
CA ILE A 36 4.87 0.48 6.05
C ILE A 36 3.61 0.76 6.87
N ALA A 37 2.46 0.25 6.44
CA ALA A 37 1.25 0.23 7.24
C ALA A 37 1.11 -1.14 7.91
N CYS A 38 1.20 -1.20 9.24
CA CYS A 38 1.30 -2.47 9.96
C CYS A 38 0.54 -2.46 11.29
N PRO A 39 0.26 -3.64 11.89
CA PRO A 39 -0.37 -3.68 13.20
C PRO A 39 0.59 -3.17 14.29
N GLN A 40 0.04 -2.84 15.45
CA GLN A 40 0.79 -2.31 16.59
C GLN A 40 1.85 -3.31 17.09
N ASP A 41 1.57 -4.60 17.00
CA ASP A 41 2.40 -5.69 17.52
C ASP A 41 3.43 -6.24 16.53
N LEU A 42 3.43 -5.81 15.26
CA LEU A 42 4.41 -6.29 14.29
C LEU A 42 5.80 -5.69 14.56
N ILE A 43 6.74 -6.53 14.96
CA ILE A 43 8.13 -6.12 15.13
C ILE A 43 8.79 -6.04 13.75
N ILE A 44 9.34 -4.87 13.42
CA ILE A 44 10.13 -4.66 12.22
C ILE A 44 11.61 -4.79 12.62
N ASP A 45 12.26 -5.84 12.15
CA ASP A 45 13.65 -6.17 12.45
C ASP A 45 14.45 -6.46 11.17
N ASP A 46 15.61 -7.09 11.31
CA ASP A 46 16.51 -7.43 10.21
C ASP A 46 15.91 -8.39 9.19
N HIS A 47 14.87 -9.16 9.55
CA HIS A 47 14.17 -10.03 8.62
C HIS A 47 13.38 -9.26 7.55
N PHE A 48 13.15 -7.95 7.74
CA PHE A 48 12.50 -7.08 6.76
C PHE A 48 13.46 -6.55 5.69
N GLY A 49 14.74 -6.94 5.70
CA GLY A 49 15.71 -6.54 4.67
C GLY A 49 15.87 -5.02 4.57
N LYS A 50 15.75 -4.45 3.36
CA LYS A 50 15.80 -2.98 3.17
C LYS A 50 14.61 -2.24 3.78
N LEU A 51 13.47 -2.93 3.93
CA LEU A 51 12.23 -2.32 4.44
C LEU A 51 12.35 -1.90 5.91
N GLN A 52 13.26 -2.50 6.69
CA GLN A 52 13.42 -2.21 8.11
C GLN A 52 13.75 -0.74 8.43
N THR A 53 14.25 0.00 7.43
CA THR A 53 14.63 1.42 7.55
C THR A 53 13.49 2.37 7.22
N LEU A 54 12.37 1.85 6.72
CA LEU A 54 11.21 2.66 6.34
C LEU A 54 10.46 3.16 7.57
N LYS A 55 9.75 4.28 7.39
CA LYS A 55 8.78 4.73 8.38
C LYS A 55 7.63 3.75 8.50
N THR A 56 7.06 3.63 9.69
CA THR A 56 5.92 2.77 9.99
C THR A 56 4.75 3.61 10.48
N GLU A 57 3.57 3.38 9.91
CA GLU A 57 2.29 3.83 10.45
C GLU A 57 1.55 2.62 11.04
N ARG A 58 1.14 2.75 12.29
CA ARG A 58 0.63 1.66 13.11
C ARG A 58 -0.88 1.77 13.24
N PHE A 59 -1.59 0.71 12.88
CA PHE A 59 -3.05 0.63 13.02
C PHE A 59 -3.46 -0.50 13.96
N GLU A 60 -4.70 -0.48 14.45
CA GLU A 60 -5.22 -1.52 15.35
C GLU A 60 -5.05 -2.92 14.76
N ASN A 61 -4.63 -3.88 15.59
CA ASN A 61 -4.33 -5.25 15.12
C ASN A 61 -5.54 -5.92 14.46
N ALA A 62 -6.77 -5.53 14.85
CA ALA A 62 -8.02 -6.02 14.26
C ALA A 62 -8.12 -5.77 12.74
N PHE A 63 -7.48 -4.71 12.23
CA PHE A 63 -7.40 -4.43 10.80
C PHE A 63 -6.57 -5.44 10.01
N PHE A 64 -5.72 -6.20 10.68
CA PHE A 64 -4.85 -7.19 10.05
C PHE A 64 -5.29 -8.63 10.34
N GLN A 65 -6.47 -8.81 10.93
CA GLN A 65 -7.10 -10.11 11.17
C GLN A 65 -7.96 -10.52 9.97
N GLY A 66 -7.31 -11.08 8.95
CA GLY A 66 -7.97 -11.60 7.76
C GLY A 66 -8.55 -10.54 6.83
N ILE A 67 -9.29 -11.02 5.81
CA ILE A 67 -9.77 -10.20 4.69
C ILE A 67 -10.75 -9.11 5.16
N GLU A 68 -11.63 -9.41 6.10
CA GLU A 68 -12.63 -8.45 6.58
C GLU A 68 -11.97 -7.28 7.32
N GLY A 69 -11.00 -7.57 8.20
CA GLY A 69 -10.22 -6.54 8.89
C GLY A 69 -9.49 -5.64 7.90
N TYR A 70 -8.85 -6.24 6.91
CA TYR A 70 -8.09 -5.50 5.91
C TYR A 70 -8.99 -4.60 5.05
N ASN A 71 -10.14 -5.11 4.63
CA ASN A 71 -11.14 -4.31 3.92
C ASN A 71 -11.64 -3.14 4.78
N LYS A 72 -11.84 -3.35 6.09
CA LYS A 72 -12.20 -2.26 7.02
C LYS A 72 -11.12 -1.19 7.09
N LEU A 73 -9.84 -1.57 7.10
CA LEU A 73 -8.73 -0.61 7.07
C LEU A 73 -8.78 0.25 5.80
N LEU A 74 -8.88 -0.39 4.64
CA LEU A 74 -8.89 0.29 3.34
C LEU A 74 -10.15 1.13 3.09
N LEU A 75 -11.22 0.93 3.87
CA LEU A 75 -12.43 1.76 3.83
C LEU A 75 -12.48 2.80 4.96
N SER A 76 -11.51 2.77 5.88
CA SER A 76 -11.52 3.62 7.06
C SER A 76 -11.06 5.04 6.72
N LYS A 77 -11.68 6.03 7.37
CA LYS A 77 -11.19 7.42 7.31
C LYS A 77 -9.82 7.57 7.96
N GLU A 78 -9.56 6.77 8.99
CA GLU A 78 -8.30 6.75 9.73
C GLU A 78 -7.11 6.53 8.79
N PHE A 79 -7.17 5.48 7.97
CA PHE A 79 -6.12 5.16 7.00
C PHE A 79 -5.80 6.34 6.07
N TYR A 80 -6.81 6.94 5.44
CA TYR A 80 -6.57 8.07 4.52
C TYR A 80 -6.18 9.37 5.22
N ASN A 81 -6.67 9.61 6.44
CA ASN A 81 -6.27 10.78 7.23
C ASN A 81 -4.80 10.70 7.66
N THR A 82 -4.27 9.52 7.93
CA THR A 82 -2.84 9.32 8.23
C THR A 82 -1.95 9.85 7.09
N PHE A 83 -2.41 9.73 5.84
CA PHE A 83 -1.68 10.15 4.66
C PHE A 83 -2.19 11.45 4.03
N ILE A 84 -2.96 12.27 4.76
CA ILE A 84 -3.62 13.48 4.24
C ILE A 84 -2.65 14.56 3.71
N ALA A 85 -1.37 14.48 4.05
CA ALA A 85 -0.33 15.38 3.55
C ALA A 85 0.04 15.13 2.07
N TYR A 86 -0.43 14.02 1.50
CA TYR A 86 -0.19 13.60 0.11
C TYR A 86 -1.48 13.73 -0.71
N GLU A 87 -1.33 14.08 -1.99
CA GLU A 87 -2.46 14.14 -2.91
C GLU A 87 -2.92 12.73 -3.35
N TYR A 88 -1.96 11.85 -3.61
CA TYR A 88 -2.20 10.45 -3.99
C TYR A 88 -1.54 9.48 -3.02
N LEU A 89 -2.09 8.27 -2.97
CA LEU A 89 -1.55 7.13 -2.24
C LEU A 89 -1.55 5.92 -3.16
N LEU A 90 -0.38 5.30 -3.33
CA LEU A 90 -0.24 4.00 -3.99
C LEU A 90 -0.18 2.91 -2.91
N ILE A 91 -1.11 1.96 -2.95
CA ILE A 91 -1.03 0.77 -2.11
C ILE A 91 -0.21 -0.30 -2.85
N HIS A 92 1.03 -0.51 -2.42
CA HIS A 92 1.94 -1.51 -2.98
C HIS A 92 1.87 -2.78 -2.14
N GLN A 93 1.11 -3.77 -2.60
CA GLN A 93 1.00 -5.07 -1.92
C GLN A 93 2.33 -5.84 -2.00
N ALA A 94 2.50 -6.83 -1.10
CA ALA A 94 3.69 -7.69 -1.07
C ALA A 94 3.84 -8.57 -2.32
N ASP A 95 2.75 -8.83 -3.04
CA ASP A 95 2.68 -9.61 -4.27
C ASP A 95 2.73 -8.76 -5.56
N VAL A 96 3.09 -7.48 -5.46
CA VAL A 96 3.21 -6.55 -6.59
C VAL A 96 4.65 -6.35 -7.03
N TYR A 97 4.92 -6.55 -8.33
CA TYR A 97 6.21 -6.26 -8.96
C TYR A 97 6.11 -5.02 -9.86
N VAL A 98 7.06 -4.09 -9.73
CA VAL A 98 7.09 -2.84 -10.50
C VAL A 98 7.98 -2.99 -11.73
N PHE A 99 7.36 -3.01 -12.90
CA PHE A 99 8.08 -3.07 -14.18
C PHE A 99 8.66 -1.71 -14.60
N LYS A 100 7.91 -0.62 -14.36
CA LYS A 100 8.28 0.74 -14.79
C LYS A 100 7.71 1.77 -13.83
N ASN A 101 8.48 2.83 -13.55
CA ASN A 101 8.00 4.00 -12.83
C ASN A 101 7.24 4.92 -13.79
N GLU A 102 5.92 4.95 -13.66
CA GLU A 102 5.02 5.88 -14.36
C GLU A 102 4.10 6.62 -13.40
N LEU A 103 4.41 6.59 -12.09
CA LEU A 103 3.49 7.04 -11.05
C LEU A 103 3.14 8.53 -11.18
N SER A 104 4.11 9.37 -11.57
CA SER A 104 3.91 10.80 -11.84
C SER A 104 2.92 11.03 -12.99
N TYR A 105 3.04 10.24 -14.07
CA TYR A 105 2.10 10.30 -15.18
C TYR A 105 0.68 9.96 -14.70
N TRP A 106 0.50 8.86 -13.97
CA TRP A 106 -0.82 8.45 -13.47
C TRP A 106 -1.43 9.47 -12.52
N CYS A 107 -0.65 10.07 -11.62
CA CYS A 107 -1.10 11.14 -10.73
C CYS A 107 -1.52 12.41 -11.50
N SER A 108 -0.92 12.67 -12.67
CA SER A 108 -1.24 13.86 -13.47
C SER A 108 -2.59 13.81 -14.21
N LEU A 109 -3.23 12.63 -14.28
CA LEU A 109 -4.46 12.44 -15.05
C LEU A 109 -5.72 12.95 -14.32
N GLY A 110 -5.62 13.29 -13.03
CA GLY A 110 -6.73 13.84 -12.25
C GLY A 110 -7.85 12.84 -11.94
N TYR A 111 -7.57 11.53 -11.99
CA TYR A 111 -8.52 10.49 -11.58
C TYR A 111 -8.51 10.33 -10.05
N ALA A 112 -9.70 10.21 -9.46
CA ALA A 112 -9.83 9.96 -8.01
C ALA A 112 -9.34 8.55 -7.60
N TYR A 113 -9.35 7.59 -8.52
CA TYR A 113 -8.93 6.21 -8.27
C TYR A 113 -8.46 5.54 -9.57
N ILE A 114 -7.37 4.79 -9.48
CA ILE A 114 -6.85 3.93 -10.55
C ILE A 114 -6.56 2.57 -9.91
N GLY A 115 -7.07 1.50 -10.50
CA GLY A 115 -6.88 0.15 -9.99
C GLY A 115 -7.34 -0.91 -10.99
N ALA A 116 -7.31 -2.18 -10.54
CA ALA A 116 -7.78 -3.30 -11.33
C ALA A 116 -9.25 -3.11 -11.75
N PRO A 117 -9.67 -3.65 -12.92
CA PRO A 117 -11.06 -3.57 -13.35
C PRO A 117 -11.98 -4.30 -12.35
N TRP A 118 -13.12 -3.68 -12.03
CA TRP A 118 -14.12 -4.30 -11.19
C TRP A 118 -15.07 -5.11 -12.07
N PHE A 119 -14.95 -6.44 -12.02
CA PHE A 119 -15.87 -7.31 -12.74
C PHE A 119 -17.22 -7.33 -12.01
N ARG A 120 -18.26 -6.75 -12.63
CA ARG A 120 -19.63 -6.89 -12.11
C ARG A 120 -20.16 -8.30 -12.44
N PRO A 121 -20.81 -9.01 -11.51
CA PRO A 121 -21.58 -10.19 -11.83
C PRO A 121 -22.63 -9.83 -12.89
N LYS A 122 -22.78 -10.67 -13.93
CA LYS A 122 -23.65 -10.42 -15.09
C LYS A 122 -25.10 -10.05 -14.73
N ASP A 123 -25.57 -10.45 -13.55
CA ASP A 123 -26.97 -10.35 -13.13
C ASP A 123 -27.26 -9.19 -12.16
N THR A 124 -26.35 -8.23 -12.01
CA THR A 124 -26.61 -7.07 -11.13
C THR A 124 -27.37 -5.99 -11.91
N PRO A 125 -28.63 -5.66 -11.55
CA PRO A 125 -29.38 -4.60 -12.22
C PRO A 125 -28.64 -3.27 -12.06
N LEU A 126 -28.64 -2.44 -13.11
CA LEU A 126 -28.22 -1.05 -13.03
C LEU A 126 -29.18 -0.34 -12.06
N LYS A 127 -28.65 0.11 -10.91
CA LYS A 127 -29.32 1.09 -10.06
C LYS A 127 -29.01 2.49 -10.58
#